data_AF-A0AAN0UE61-F1
#
_entry.id   AF-A0AAN0UE61-F1
#
_cell.length_a   1.000
_cell.length_b   1.000
_cell.length_c   1.000
_cell.angle_alpha   90.00
_cell.angle_beta   90.00
_cell.angle_gamma   90.00
#
_symmetry.space_group_name_H-M   'P 1'
#
loop_
_entity.id
_entity.type
_entity.pdbx_description
1 polymer ?
#
loop_
_entity_poly.entity_id
_entity_poly.type
_entity_poly.pdbx_seq_one_letter_code
_entity_poly.pdbx_strand_id
1 'polypeptide(L)'
;MALTNCKECGAQVSTQAKNCPSCGAKVKKRSILKWIFLGFVILFIIGIIAGGGEGSSSSNSTRELSPKEDALKNTVLDYDWSKGGFDSVMLVDFKIKNNSKYDIKDITVECEHYSNSKTKIDSNSRVIYEIVKAGQTKTVKEFNMGFIHSQAASSSCGISDLVVIQ
;
A
#
# COMPACT_ATOMS: atom_id res chain seq x y z
N MET A 1 -40.64 37.02 -7.44
CA MET A 1 -40.53 36.39 -8.77
C MET A 1 -39.71 37.32 -9.65
N ALA A 2 -38.56 36.88 -10.19
CA ALA A 2 -37.71 37.74 -11.02
C ALA A 2 -38.18 37.70 -12.48
N LEU A 3 -38.46 38.87 -13.05
CA LEU A 3 -38.79 39.08 -14.46
C LEU A 3 -37.53 39.55 -15.20
N THR A 4 -37.35 39.08 -16.43
CA THR A 4 -36.27 39.52 -17.34
C THR A 4 -36.88 39.89 -18.68
N ASN A 5 -36.28 40.83 -19.40
CA ASN A 5 -36.72 41.15 -20.75
C ASN A 5 -36.29 40.04 -21.72
N CYS A 6 -37.22 39.65 -22.60
CA CYS A 6 -36.95 38.76 -23.72
C CYS A 6 -36.01 39.45 -24.70
N LYS A 7 -34.94 38.78 -25.10
CA LYS A 7 -33.88 39.40 -25.93
C LYS A 7 -34.31 39.71 -27.36
N GLU A 8 -35.34 39.03 -27.86
CA GLU A 8 -35.80 39.19 -29.24
C GLU A 8 -36.90 40.25 -29.36
N CYS A 9 -37.90 40.23 -28.49
CA CYS A 9 -39.06 41.11 -28.58
C CYS A 9 -39.18 42.15 -27.47
N GLY A 10 -38.28 42.14 -26.48
CA GLY A 10 -38.28 43.09 -25.36
C GLY A 10 -39.38 42.88 -24.31
N ALA A 11 -40.31 41.94 -24.52
CA ALA A 11 -41.39 41.67 -23.56
C ALA A 11 -40.85 41.15 -22.22
N GLN A 12 -41.47 41.55 -21.11
CA GLN A 12 -41.11 41.07 -19.77
C GLN A 12 -41.57 39.62 -19.59
N VAL A 13 -40.62 38.72 -19.33
CA VAL A 13 -40.86 37.28 -19.16
C VAL A 13 -40.28 36.78 -17.85
N SER A 14 -40.94 35.80 -17.23
CA SER A 14 -40.45 35.17 -16.00
C SER A 14 -39.13 34.45 -16.26
N THR A 15 -38.17 34.62 -15.35
CA THR A 15 -36.86 33.93 -15.38
C THR A 15 -36.95 32.40 -15.29
N GLN A 16 -38.14 31.86 -15.01
CA GLN A 16 -38.43 30.42 -15.00
C GLN A 16 -39.15 29.92 -16.27
N ALA A 17 -39.61 30.81 -17.16
CA ALA A 17 -40.27 30.41 -18.40
C ALA A 17 -39.26 29.77 -19.37
N LYS A 18 -39.60 28.62 -19.96
CA LYS A 18 -38.73 27.92 -20.94
C LYS A 18 -38.71 28.63 -22.29
N ASN A 19 -39.86 29.16 -22.72
CA ASN A 19 -40.05 29.90 -23.97
C ASN A 19 -40.83 31.19 -23.68
N CYS A 20 -40.61 32.24 -24.48
CA CYS A 20 -41.33 33.50 -24.41
C CYS A 20 -42.77 33.33 -24.94
N PRO A 21 -43.81 33.70 -24.18
CA PRO A 21 -45.21 33.57 -24.64
C PRO A 21 -45.59 34.57 -25.75
N SER A 22 -44.88 35.70 -25.87
CA SER A 22 -45.20 36.74 -26.86
C SER A 22 -44.57 36.53 -28.23
N CYS A 23 -43.45 35.80 -28.33
CA CYS A 23 -42.76 35.57 -29.60
C CYS A 23 -42.23 34.15 -29.81
N GLY A 24 -42.39 33.25 -28.83
CA GLY A 24 -41.94 31.85 -28.92
C GLY A 24 -40.44 31.61 -28.69
N ALA A 25 -39.61 32.66 -28.62
CA ALA A 25 -38.16 32.52 -28.47
C ALA A 25 -37.75 31.79 -27.17
N LYS A 26 -36.74 30.91 -27.26
CA LYS A 26 -36.26 30.11 -26.12
C LYS A 26 -35.49 30.98 -25.13
N VAL A 27 -35.89 30.99 -23.87
CA VAL A 27 -35.25 31.82 -22.84
C VAL A 27 -34.04 31.07 -22.25
N LYS A 28 -32.83 31.59 -22.51
CA LYS A 28 -31.58 30.96 -22.06
C LYS A 28 -31.35 31.22 -20.56
N LYS A 29 -31.61 30.22 -19.72
CA LYS A 29 -31.32 30.28 -18.28
C LYS A 29 -29.81 30.42 -18.06
N ARG A 30 -29.36 31.51 -17.40
CA ARG A 30 -27.96 31.60 -16.95
C ARG A 30 -27.76 30.54 -15.87
N SER A 31 -26.85 29.60 -16.10
CA SER A 31 -26.55 28.54 -15.15
C SER A 31 -25.69 29.11 -14.01
N ILE A 32 -26.37 29.76 -13.06
CA ILE A 32 -25.77 30.32 -11.83
C ILE A 32 -25.02 29.21 -11.06
N LEU A 33 -25.49 27.96 -11.17
CA LEU A 33 -24.85 26.78 -10.58
C LEU A 33 -23.42 26.53 -11.09
N LYS A 34 -23.12 26.85 -12.37
CA LYS A 34 -21.76 26.71 -12.92
C LYS A 34 -20.75 27.67 -12.28
N TRP A 35 -21.21 28.85 -11.84
CA TRP A 35 -20.35 29.85 -11.20
C TRP A 35 -20.09 29.52 -9.72
N ILE A 36 -21.08 28.94 -9.04
CA ILE A 36 -20.92 28.45 -7.66
C ILE A 36 -19.88 27.31 -7.62
N PHE A 37 -19.94 26.37 -8.56
CA PHE A 37 -18.99 25.26 -8.62
C PHE A 37 -17.55 25.74 -8.91
N LEU A 38 -17.40 26.71 -9.81
CA LEU A 38 -16.08 27.31 -10.10
C LEU A 38 -15.50 28.05 -8.88
N GLY A 39 -16.34 28.78 -8.14
CA GLY A 39 -15.92 29.46 -6.91
C GLY A 39 -15.46 28.47 -5.83
N PHE A 40 -16.18 27.37 -5.64
CA PHE A 40 -15.84 26.35 -4.64
C PHE A 40 -14.52 25.63 -4.95
N VAL A 41 -14.26 25.33 -6.23
CA VAL A 41 -13.00 24.72 -6.67
C VAL A 41 -11.81 25.66 -6.43
N ILE A 42 -11.95 26.95 -6.73
CA ILE A 42 -10.88 27.93 -6.48
C ILE A 42 -10.62 28.08 -4.97
N LEU A 43 -11.66 28.11 -4.15
CA LEU A 43 -11.52 28.23 -2.69
C LEU A 43 -10.83 26.98 -2.08
N PHE A 44 -11.14 25.80 -2.61
CA PHE A 44 -10.46 24.55 -2.22
C PHE A 44 -8.98 24.56 -2.60
N ILE A 45 -8.63 25.08 -3.79
CA ILE A 45 -7.25 25.23 -4.29
C ILE A 45 -6.46 26.34 -3.55
N ILE A 46 -7.12 27.27 -2.87
CA ILE A 46 -6.42 28.23 -1.99
C ILE A 46 -6.23 27.62 -0.60
N GLY A 47 -7.18 26.82 -0.12
CA GLY A 47 -7.12 26.15 1.18
C GLY A 47 -5.92 25.21 1.36
N ILE A 48 -5.54 24.43 0.33
CA ILE A 48 -4.35 23.55 0.42
C ILE A 48 -3.01 24.31 0.31
N ILE A 49 -2.96 25.54 -0.21
CA ILE A 49 -1.72 26.33 -0.35
C ILE A 49 -1.49 27.17 0.91
N ALA A 50 -2.56 27.64 1.56
CA ALA A 50 -2.48 28.40 2.82
C ALA A 50 -2.45 27.53 4.08
N GLY A 51 -2.82 26.24 3.98
CA GLY A 51 -2.68 25.24 5.03
C GLY A 51 -1.24 24.75 5.18
N GLY A 52 -0.37 25.63 5.67
CA GLY A 52 0.96 25.26 6.13
C GLY A 52 0.88 24.22 7.24
N GLY A 53 1.18 22.97 6.89
CA GLY A 53 1.47 21.92 7.87
C GLY A 53 2.86 22.15 8.46
N GLU A 54 2.91 22.61 9.70
CA GLU A 54 4.08 22.45 10.56
C GLU A 54 4.31 20.96 10.84
N GLY A 55 5.58 20.56 10.79
CA GLY A 55 6.06 19.49 11.67
C GLY A 55 6.23 18.11 11.06
N SER A 56 7.16 17.97 10.13
CA SER A 56 8.27 17.04 10.36
C SER A 56 9.43 17.39 9.45
N SER A 57 10.44 18.02 10.05
CA SER A 57 11.79 18.01 9.53
C SER A 57 12.20 16.55 9.30
N SER A 58 12.06 16.06 8.07
CA SER A 58 12.90 14.98 7.58
C SER A 58 14.28 15.58 7.44
N SER A 59 14.97 15.67 8.58
CA SER A 59 16.41 15.65 8.62
C SER A 59 16.83 14.49 7.75
N ASN A 60 17.32 14.79 6.55
CA ASN A 60 18.11 13.89 5.74
C ASN A 60 19.49 13.74 6.43
N SER A 61 19.46 13.38 7.72
CA SER A 61 20.57 12.71 8.35
C SER A 61 20.61 11.36 7.68
N THR A 62 21.68 11.11 6.94
CA THR A 62 22.23 9.77 6.77
C THR A 62 22.35 9.16 8.17
N ARG A 63 21.26 8.54 8.67
CA ARG A 63 21.34 7.62 9.79
C ARG A 63 22.16 6.47 9.22
N GLU A 64 23.40 6.38 9.68
CA GLU A 64 24.18 5.17 9.47
C GLU A 64 23.34 4.02 10.03
N LEU A 65 22.87 3.15 9.14
CA LEU A 65 22.06 1.99 9.54
C LEU A 65 22.90 1.16 10.50
N SER A 66 22.29 0.69 11.58
CA SER A 66 23.00 -0.23 12.47
C SER A 66 23.44 -1.48 11.68
N PRO A 67 24.53 -2.17 12.08
CA PRO A 67 24.99 -3.38 11.41
C PRO A 67 23.87 -4.41 11.18
N LYS A 68 22.94 -4.50 12.14
CA LYS A 68 21.79 -5.41 12.08
C LYS A 68 20.75 -4.98 11.05
N GLU A 69 20.41 -3.69 10.98
CA GLU A 69 19.46 -3.17 9.98
C GLU A 69 20.01 -3.29 8.56
N ASP A 70 21.31 -3.01 8.37
CA ASP A 70 22.00 -3.21 7.09
C ASP A 70 22.00 -4.69 6.67
N ALA A 71 22.30 -5.59 7.61
CA ALA A 71 22.27 -7.02 7.36
C ALA A 71 20.86 -7.53 7.02
N LEU A 72 19.82 -7.11 7.75
CA LEU A 72 18.43 -7.49 7.45
C LEU A 72 18.00 -7.02 6.06
N LYS A 73 18.31 -5.77 5.70
CA LYS A 73 17.93 -5.20 4.40
C LYS A 73 18.63 -5.87 3.22
N ASN A 74 19.90 -6.27 3.38
CA ASN A 74 20.71 -6.83 2.32
C ASN A 74 20.71 -8.38 2.28
N THR A 75 19.98 -9.03 3.19
CA THR A 75 19.79 -10.48 3.16
C THR A 75 18.54 -10.82 2.37
N VAL A 76 18.70 -11.59 1.32
CA VAL A 76 17.60 -12.05 0.46
C VAL A 76 17.22 -13.46 0.84
N LEU A 77 15.92 -13.70 1.04
CA LEU A 77 15.34 -15.01 1.30
C LEU A 77 14.54 -15.46 0.07
N ASP A 78 15.05 -16.49 -0.61
CA ASP A 78 14.27 -17.28 -1.56
C ASP A 78 13.78 -18.53 -0.84
N TYR A 79 12.58 -19.00 -1.19
CA TYR A 79 12.02 -20.21 -0.59
C TYR A 79 11.09 -20.95 -1.54
N ASP A 80 11.06 -22.27 -1.39
CA ASP A 80 10.06 -23.16 -1.98
C ASP A 80 9.46 -24.01 -0.85
N TRP A 81 8.15 -24.07 -0.75
CA TRP A 81 7.47 -24.74 0.36
C TRP A 81 6.53 -25.83 -0.15
N SER A 82 6.39 -26.87 0.65
CA SER A 82 5.47 -27.97 0.40
C SER A 82 4.79 -28.41 1.69
N LYS A 83 3.69 -29.16 1.55
CA LYS A 83 2.99 -29.78 2.66
C LYS A 83 3.40 -31.24 2.78
N GLY A 84 3.87 -31.63 3.95
CA GLY A 84 4.17 -33.00 4.35
C GLY A 84 3.26 -33.44 5.51
N GLY A 85 3.43 -34.70 5.96
CA GLY A 85 2.75 -35.21 7.15
C GLY A 85 1.22 -35.05 7.11
N PHE A 86 0.55 -35.70 6.15
CA PHE A 86 -0.91 -35.60 5.94
C PHE A 86 -1.40 -34.16 5.66
N ASP A 87 -0.67 -33.44 4.81
CA ASP A 87 -0.97 -32.05 4.43
C ASP A 87 -1.03 -31.04 5.59
N SER A 88 -0.41 -31.39 6.73
CA SER A 88 -0.50 -30.61 7.97
C SER A 88 0.83 -30.04 8.43
N VAL A 89 1.96 -30.47 7.87
CA VAL A 89 3.30 -29.97 8.24
C VAL A 89 3.90 -29.19 7.08
N MET A 90 4.42 -28.01 7.34
CA MET A 90 5.13 -27.22 6.34
C MET A 90 6.62 -27.61 6.31
N LEU A 91 7.07 -28.02 5.13
CA LEU A 91 8.49 -28.23 4.82
C LEU A 91 8.94 -27.17 3.83
N VAL A 92 10.11 -26.58 4.05
CA VAL A 92 10.59 -25.44 3.25
C VAL A 92 12.05 -25.60 2.87
N ASP A 93 12.35 -25.40 1.60
CA ASP A 93 13.70 -25.23 1.09
C ASP A 93 14.03 -23.73 1.09
N PHE A 94 14.80 -23.29 2.08
CA PHE A 94 15.26 -21.90 2.18
C PHE A 94 16.60 -21.72 1.47
N LYS A 95 16.72 -20.64 0.70
CA LYS A 95 17.98 -20.15 0.15
C LYS A 95 18.21 -18.72 0.64
N ILE A 96 19.12 -18.60 1.59
CA ILE A 96 19.47 -17.35 2.24
C ILE A 96 20.73 -16.80 1.59
N LYS A 97 20.63 -15.63 0.96
CA LYS A 97 21.75 -14.92 0.35
C LYS A 97 22.09 -13.69 1.17
N ASN A 98 23.21 -13.74 1.89
CA ASN A 98 23.71 -12.61 2.65
C ASN A 98 24.54 -11.70 1.75
N ASN A 99 23.97 -10.59 1.28
CA ASN A 99 24.72 -9.58 0.51
C ASN A 99 25.27 -8.45 1.40
N SER A 100 25.14 -8.57 2.72
CA SER A 100 25.72 -7.61 3.65
C SER A 100 27.23 -7.85 3.81
N LYS A 101 27.89 -6.88 4.45
CA LYS A 101 29.32 -6.96 4.79
C LYS A 101 29.61 -7.72 6.08
N TYR A 102 28.59 -8.22 6.76
CA TYR A 102 28.71 -8.88 8.05
C TYR A 102 28.35 -10.36 7.96
N ASP A 103 28.97 -11.19 8.79
CA ASP A 103 28.53 -12.57 8.97
C ASP A 103 27.24 -12.57 9.81
N ILE A 104 26.25 -13.39 9.44
CA ILE A 104 24.96 -13.47 10.15
C ILE A 104 24.70 -14.88 10.66
N LYS A 105 23.97 -14.99 11.77
CA LYS A 105 23.51 -16.26 12.35
C LYS A 105 22.13 -16.15 12.98
N ASP A 106 21.58 -17.29 13.37
CA ASP A 106 20.32 -17.41 14.12
C ASP A 106 19.18 -16.63 13.43
N ILE A 107 18.93 -16.98 12.17
CA ILE A 107 18.03 -16.24 11.29
C ILE A 107 16.59 -16.64 11.61
N THR A 108 15.77 -15.69 12.05
CA THR A 108 14.35 -15.90 12.34
C THR A 108 13.55 -15.69 11.07
N VAL A 109 12.84 -16.74 10.66
CA VAL A 109 11.93 -16.73 9.51
C VAL A 109 10.50 -16.79 10.01
N GLU A 110 9.68 -15.87 9.53
CA GLU A 110 8.24 -15.85 9.75
C GLU A 110 7.52 -16.12 8.43
N CYS A 111 6.62 -17.09 8.45
CA CYS A 111 5.77 -17.45 7.32
C CYS A 111 4.30 -17.20 7.68
N GLU A 112 3.60 -16.43 6.87
CA GLU A 112 2.18 -16.18 6.98
C GLU A 112 1.39 -17.05 6.00
N HIS A 113 0.37 -17.73 6.49
CA HIS A 113 -0.44 -18.68 5.73
C HIS A 113 -1.77 -18.10 5.34
N TYR A 114 -2.18 -18.36 4.10
CA TYR A 114 -3.40 -17.84 3.52
C TYR A 114 -4.24 -18.97 2.94
N SER A 115 -5.55 -18.85 3.09
CA SER A 115 -6.52 -19.74 2.46
C SER A 115 -6.73 -19.40 0.98
N ASN A 116 -7.51 -20.22 0.27
CA ASN A 116 -7.95 -19.92 -1.10
C ASN A 116 -8.76 -18.61 -1.22
N SER A 117 -9.37 -18.13 -0.12
CA SER A 117 -10.07 -16.84 -0.09
C SER A 117 -9.12 -15.65 0.14
N LYS A 118 -7.80 -15.89 0.21
CA LYS A 118 -6.76 -14.90 0.53
C LYS A 118 -6.85 -14.32 1.94
N THR A 119 -7.61 -14.96 2.82
CA THR A 119 -7.67 -14.58 4.24
C THR A 119 -6.45 -15.18 4.93
N LYS A 120 -5.74 -14.37 5.72
CA LYS A 120 -4.68 -14.89 6.61
C LYS A 120 -5.33 -15.81 7.64
N ILE A 121 -4.87 -17.05 7.71
CA ILE A 121 -5.42 -18.08 8.61
C ILE A 121 -4.49 -18.41 9.76
N ASP A 122 -3.17 -18.31 9.55
CA ASP A 122 -2.18 -18.69 10.54
C ASP A 122 -0.80 -18.08 10.21
N SER A 123 0.17 -18.26 11.10
CA SER A 123 1.57 -17.93 10.87
C SER A 123 2.49 -18.81 11.71
N ASN A 124 3.68 -19.15 11.20
CA ASN A 124 4.72 -19.83 11.96
C ASN A 124 6.00 -19.01 11.96
N SER A 125 6.68 -18.98 13.11
CA SER A 125 8.01 -18.39 13.26
C SER A 125 9.00 -19.44 13.76
N ARG A 126 10.17 -19.53 13.12
CA ARG A 126 11.25 -20.46 13.48
C ARG A 126 12.61 -19.81 13.28
N VAL A 127 13.59 -20.31 14.01
CA VAL A 127 14.98 -19.88 13.90
C VAL A 127 15.79 -20.93 13.17
N ILE A 128 16.53 -20.49 12.15
CA ILE A 128 17.53 -21.28 11.43
C ILE A 128 18.88 -21.02 12.11
N TYR A 129 19.36 -21.99 12.88
CA TYR A 129 20.62 -21.92 13.64
C TYR A 129 21.84 -22.20 12.75
N GLU A 130 21.99 -21.43 11.68
CA GLU A 130 23.09 -21.53 10.72
C GLU A 130 23.83 -20.21 10.61
N ILE A 131 25.12 -20.28 10.25
CA ILE A 131 25.94 -19.11 9.94
C ILE A 131 25.97 -18.92 8.41
N VAL A 132 25.67 -17.71 7.95
CA VAL A 132 25.81 -17.29 6.55
C VAL A 132 26.82 -16.16 6.48
N LYS A 133 28.00 -16.47 5.94
CA LYS A 133 29.09 -15.48 5.82
C LYS A 133 28.73 -14.35 4.86
N ALA A 134 29.37 -13.20 5.03
CA ALA A 134 29.25 -12.05 4.15
C ALA A 134 29.47 -12.45 2.68
N GLY A 135 28.55 -12.04 1.80
CA GLY A 135 28.58 -12.34 0.37
C GLY A 135 28.25 -13.79 -0.02
N GLN A 136 27.95 -14.68 0.95
CA GLN A 136 27.67 -16.08 0.68
C GLN A 136 26.17 -16.39 0.62
N THR A 137 25.87 -17.55 0.02
CA THR A 137 24.52 -18.12 -0.01
C THR A 137 24.54 -19.45 0.71
N LYS A 138 23.55 -19.67 1.58
CA LYS A 138 23.32 -20.93 2.27
C LYS A 138 21.95 -21.48 1.87
N THR A 139 21.90 -22.77 1.55
CA THR A 139 20.64 -23.48 1.32
C THR A 139 20.37 -24.43 2.47
N VAL A 140 19.17 -24.36 3.02
CA VAL A 140 18.65 -25.25 4.06
C VAL A 140 17.45 -25.96 3.46
N LYS A 141 17.56 -27.29 3.29
CA LYS A 141 16.54 -28.11 2.66
C LYS A 141 15.62 -28.76 3.68
N GLU A 142 14.38 -28.98 3.29
CA GLU A 142 13.36 -29.70 4.06
C GLU A 142 13.22 -29.18 5.50
N PHE A 143 13.36 -27.87 5.69
CA PHE A 143 13.25 -27.25 7.00
C PHE A 143 11.81 -27.34 7.51
N ASN A 144 11.62 -27.92 8.70
CA ASN A 144 10.31 -28.12 9.30
C ASN A 144 9.83 -26.84 10.01
N MET A 145 8.85 -26.16 9.40
CA MET A 145 8.23 -24.95 9.99
C MET A 145 7.14 -25.26 11.02
N GLY A 146 6.74 -26.53 11.15
CA GLY A 146 5.72 -27.01 12.07
C GLY A 146 4.37 -27.24 11.39
N PHE A 147 3.34 -27.38 12.23
CA PHE A 147 1.98 -27.61 11.76
C PHE A 147 1.35 -26.34 11.19
N ILE A 148 0.59 -26.51 10.12
CA ILE A 148 -0.22 -25.47 9.47
C ILE A 148 -1.67 -25.92 9.37
N HIS A 149 -2.59 -24.97 9.24
CA HIS A 149 -3.99 -25.26 8.99
C HIS A 149 -4.17 -25.99 7.64
N SER A 150 -5.02 -27.02 7.59
CA SER A 150 -5.22 -27.86 6.39
C SER A 150 -5.68 -27.07 5.15
N GLN A 151 -6.38 -25.95 5.37
CA GLN A 151 -6.82 -25.03 4.30
C GLN A 151 -5.73 -24.07 3.79
N ALA A 152 -4.48 -24.17 4.27
CA ALA A 152 -3.37 -23.38 3.75
C ALA A 152 -3.15 -23.67 2.27
N ALA A 153 -3.33 -22.63 1.45
CA ALA A 153 -3.22 -22.67 0.00
C ALA A 153 -1.96 -21.96 -0.50
N SER A 154 -1.54 -20.90 0.19
CA SER A 154 -0.30 -20.17 -0.09
C SER A 154 0.36 -19.72 1.21
N SER A 155 1.69 -19.57 1.19
CA SER A 155 2.47 -19.03 2.30
C SER A 155 3.38 -17.91 1.81
N SER A 156 3.52 -16.87 2.61
CA SER A 156 4.50 -15.79 2.40
C SER A 156 5.52 -15.81 3.53
N CYS A 157 6.78 -16.10 3.21
CA CYS A 157 7.87 -16.15 4.18
C CYS A 157 8.81 -14.96 4.05
N GLY A 158 9.30 -14.46 5.19
CA GLY A 158 10.28 -13.39 5.28
C GLY A 158 11.20 -13.56 6.48
N ILE A 159 12.36 -12.90 6.43
CA ILE A 159 13.26 -12.81 7.57
C ILE A 159 12.73 -11.71 8.49
N SER A 160 12.35 -12.07 9.72
CA SER A 160 11.89 -11.12 10.72
C SER A 160 13.01 -10.67 11.66
N ASP A 161 14.01 -11.53 11.90
CA ASP A 161 15.19 -11.16 12.69
C ASP A 161 16.45 -11.96 12.31
N LEU A 162 17.62 -11.44 12.69
CA LEU A 162 18.90 -12.15 12.62
C LEU A 162 19.91 -11.58 13.64
N VAL A 163 20.98 -12.34 13.89
CA VAL A 163 22.10 -11.91 14.73
C VAL A 163 23.32 -11.66 13.85
N VAL A 164 23.92 -10.47 13.98
CA VAL A 164 25.18 -10.13 13.32
C VAL A 164 26.36 -10.60 14.17
N ILE A 165 27.33 -11.24 13.53
CA ILE A 165 28.63 -11.57 14.11
C ILE A 165 29.58 -10.42 13.76
N GLN A 166 30.13 -9.77 14.79
CA GLN A 166 31.13 -8.71 14.65
C GLN A 166 32.54 -9.27 14.59
#